data_AF-A0A3A9EXF7-F1
#
_entry.id   AF-A0A3A9EXF7-F1
#
_cell.length_a   1.000
_cell.length_b   1.000
_cell.length_c   1.000
_cell.angle_alpha   90.00
_cell.angle_beta   90.00
_cell.angle_gamma   90.00
#
_symmetry.space_group_name_H-M   'P 1'
#
loop_
_entity.id
_entity.type
_entity.pdbx_description
1 polymer ?
#
loop_
_entity_poly.entity_id
_entity_poly.type
_entity_poly.pdbx_seq_one_letter_code
_entity_poly.pdbx_strand_id
1 'polypeptide(L)'
;MVHPWVQEYEPGQGNVKGNVDVDKYTALGSSFAIGADAEGYAVFKDPQAAFEGLKENCGQGLALIQEEFVLGPIRKNDYAGYKIYGWQVTAGSQEEKAQARFVSSFLDIYENSFESR
;
A
#
# COMPACT_ATOMS: atom_id res chain seq x y z
N MET A 1 -4.51 0.17 -15.29
CA MET A 1 -3.34 -0.53 -14.76
C MET A 1 -2.27 -0.52 -15.83
N VAL A 2 -1.06 -0.09 -15.50
CA VAL A 2 0.05 0.09 -16.45
C VAL A 2 1.07 -1.04 -16.31
N HIS A 3 1.36 -1.44 -15.07
CA HIS A 3 2.33 -2.49 -14.75
C HIS A 3 1.64 -3.65 -14.01
N PRO A 4 1.12 -4.66 -14.72
CA PRO A 4 0.54 -5.85 -14.09
C PRO A 4 1.59 -6.70 -13.38
N TRP A 5 1.15 -7.49 -12.42
CA TRP A 5 1.90 -8.64 -11.92
C TRP A 5 2.21 -9.63 -13.05
N VAL A 6 3.48 -10.07 -13.16
CA VAL A 6 3.91 -11.08 -14.14
C VAL A 6 4.79 -12.19 -13.57
N GLN A 7 5.35 -12.00 -12.36
CA GLN A 7 6.25 -12.97 -11.73
C GLN A 7 6.16 -12.92 -10.20
N GLU A 8 6.53 -13.99 -9.52
CA GLU A 8 6.58 -13.99 -8.05
C GLU A 8 7.60 -12.97 -7.52
N TYR A 9 7.32 -12.41 -6.34
CA TYR A 9 8.21 -11.44 -5.70
C TYR A 9 9.12 -12.15 -4.69
N GLU A 10 10.38 -12.33 -5.07
CA GLU A 10 11.40 -12.92 -4.22
C GLU A 10 12.61 -11.95 -4.12
N PRO A 11 12.77 -11.23 -2.99
CA PRO A 11 13.87 -10.29 -2.81
C PRO A 11 15.24 -10.92 -3.10
N GLY A 12 16.04 -10.26 -3.94
CA GLY A 12 17.38 -10.71 -4.31
C GLY A 12 17.43 -11.80 -5.38
N GLN A 13 16.30 -12.21 -5.95
CA GLN A 13 16.25 -13.14 -7.09
C GLN A 13 15.95 -12.42 -8.40
N GLY A 14 16.64 -12.82 -9.48
CA GLY A 14 16.38 -12.32 -10.83
C GLY A 14 16.54 -10.79 -10.96
N ASN A 15 15.52 -10.13 -11.49
CA ASN A 15 15.44 -8.67 -11.63
C ASN A 15 14.66 -8.00 -10.49
N VAL A 16 14.25 -8.73 -9.44
CA VAL A 16 13.42 -8.20 -8.35
C VAL A 16 14.12 -7.05 -7.64
N LYS A 17 13.36 -5.97 -7.38
CA LYS A 17 13.82 -4.73 -6.76
C LYS A 17 13.18 -4.51 -5.40
N GLY A 18 13.95 -3.86 -4.52
CA GLY A 18 13.51 -3.52 -3.18
C GLY A 18 13.53 -4.72 -2.23
N ASN A 19 12.97 -4.51 -1.04
CA ASN A 19 12.88 -5.52 0.01
C ASN A 19 11.54 -5.35 0.75
N VAL A 20 10.47 -5.85 0.14
CA VAL A 20 9.13 -5.82 0.73
C VAL A 20 8.91 -7.07 1.59
N ASP A 21 8.41 -6.87 2.79
CA ASP A 21 7.97 -7.94 3.71
C ASP A 21 6.61 -8.50 3.27
N VAL A 22 6.62 -9.46 2.33
CA VAL A 22 5.40 -10.05 1.74
C VAL A 22 4.53 -10.76 2.79
N ASP A 23 5.14 -11.37 3.80
CA ASP A 23 4.43 -12.11 4.84
C ASP A 23 3.57 -11.18 5.67
N LYS A 24 4.08 -9.99 6.02
CA LYS A 24 3.32 -8.96 6.72
C LYS A 24 2.04 -8.56 5.98
N TYR A 25 2.10 -8.43 4.65
CA TYR A 25 0.93 -8.08 3.85
C TYR A 25 -0.04 -9.24 3.73
N THR A 26 0.46 -10.43 3.42
CA THR A 26 -0.36 -11.63 3.22
C THR A 26 -1.07 -12.07 4.51
N ALA A 27 -0.49 -11.79 5.69
CA ALA A 27 -1.12 -12.03 6.98
C ALA A 27 -2.40 -11.20 7.22
N LEU A 28 -2.56 -10.06 6.53
CA LEU A 28 -3.78 -9.24 6.60
C LEU A 28 -4.90 -9.76 5.69
N GLY A 29 -4.58 -10.61 4.72
CA GLY A 29 -5.55 -11.23 3.83
C GLY A 29 -4.99 -11.50 2.44
N SER A 30 -5.64 -12.42 1.72
CA SER A 30 -5.24 -12.81 0.37
C SER A 30 -5.35 -11.67 -0.66
N SER A 31 -6.15 -10.64 -0.37
CA SER A 31 -6.25 -9.41 -1.19
C SER A 31 -4.93 -8.63 -1.24
N PHE A 32 -4.04 -8.83 -0.27
CA PHE A 32 -2.74 -8.18 -0.20
C PHE A 32 -1.60 -9.02 -0.77
N ALA A 33 -1.91 -10.07 -1.55
CA ALA A 33 -0.88 -10.87 -2.21
C ALA A 33 0.01 -9.99 -3.12
N ILE A 34 1.32 -10.10 -2.93
CA ILE A 34 2.33 -9.31 -3.67
C ILE A 34 3.02 -10.21 -4.68
N GLY A 35 3.27 -9.65 -5.86
CA GLY A 35 4.18 -10.19 -6.85
C GLY A 35 5.06 -9.07 -7.42
N ALA A 36 5.74 -9.34 -8.53
CA ALA A 36 6.53 -8.34 -9.23
C ALA A 36 6.01 -8.08 -10.64
N ASP A 37 6.18 -6.85 -11.12
CA ASP A 37 6.01 -6.49 -12.52
C ASP A 37 7.20 -6.97 -13.38
N ALA A 38 7.14 -6.69 -14.69
CA ALA A 38 8.18 -7.11 -15.65
C ALA A 38 9.55 -6.47 -15.38
N GLU A 39 9.60 -5.39 -14.62
CA GLU A 39 10.82 -4.68 -14.24
C GLU A 39 11.33 -5.07 -12.84
N GLY A 40 10.60 -5.97 -12.17
CA GLY A 40 10.92 -6.51 -10.86
C GLY A 40 10.44 -5.67 -9.67
N TYR A 41 9.62 -4.63 -9.88
CA TYR A 41 9.06 -3.88 -8.76
C TYR A 41 7.89 -4.61 -8.12
N ALA A 42 7.77 -4.50 -6.80
CA ALA A 42 6.65 -5.06 -6.05
C ALA A 42 5.33 -4.40 -6.50
N VAL A 43 4.35 -5.24 -6.83
CA VAL A 43 2.97 -4.85 -7.15
C VAL A 43 2.00 -5.81 -6.47
N PHE A 44 0.80 -5.34 -6.15
CA PHE A 44 -0.26 -6.25 -5.72
C PHE A 44 -0.74 -7.09 -6.90
N LYS A 45 -0.99 -8.39 -6.68
CA LYS A 45 -1.51 -9.29 -7.72
C LYS A 45 -2.90 -8.85 -8.20
N ASP A 46 -3.70 -8.30 -7.29
CA ASP A 46 -4.94 -7.59 -7.59
C ASP A 46 -4.95 -6.23 -6.86
N PRO A 47 -4.51 -5.14 -7.52
CA PRO A 47 -4.49 -3.81 -6.90
C PRO A 47 -5.88 -3.33 -6.48
N GLN A 48 -6.94 -3.73 -7.18
CA GLN A 48 -8.29 -3.31 -6.82
C GLN A 48 -8.73 -3.97 -5.51
N ALA A 49 -8.59 -5.30 -5.41
CA ALA A 49 -8.91 -6.02 -4.18
C ALA A 49 -8.04 -5.54 -3.02
N ALA A 50 -6.75 -5.28 -3.26
CA ALA A 50 -5.83 -4.74 -2.27
C ALA A 50 -6.30 -3.37 -1.72
N PHE A 51 -6.75 -2.46 -2.60
CA PHE A 51 -7.25 -1.14 -2.19
C PHE A 51 -8.58 -1.22 -1.43
N GLU A 52 -9.45 -2.16 -1.79
CA GLU A 52 -10.68 -2.43 -1.04
C GLU A 52 -10.37 -2.98 0.35
N GLY A 53 -9.47 -3.96 0.43
CA GLY A 53 -8.97 -4.51 1.69
C GLY A 53 -8.28 -3.46 2.56
N LEU A 54 -7.55 -2.49 1.98
CA LEU A 54 -6.96 -1.38 2.74
C LEU A 54 -8.04 -0.58 3.49
N LYS A 55 -9.14 -0.23 2.82
CA LYS A 55 -10.22 0.54 3.44
C LYS A 55 -10.90 -0.22 4.57
N GLU A 56 -11.04 -1.54 4.42
CA GLU A 56 -11.64 -2.41 5.42
C GLU A 56 -10.74 -2.60 6.64
N ASN A 57 -9.45 -2.85 6.43
CA ASN A 57 -8.51 -3.20 7.50
C ASN A 57 -7.87 -1.97 8.18
N CYS A 58 -7.86 -0.81 7.53
CA CYS A 58 -7.18 0.39 8.02
C CYS A 58 -8.12 1.60 8.13
N GLY A 59 -9.42 1.37 8.33
CA GLY A 59 -10.42 2.44 8.39
C GLY A 59 -10.13 3.50 9.44
N GLN A 60 -9.63 3.12 10.62
CA GLN A 60 -9.32 4.08 11.69
C GLN A 60 -8.04 4.87 11.39
N GLY A 61 -7.02 4.21 10.84
CA GLY A 61 -5.81 4.91 10.36
C GLY A 61 -6.11 5.89 9.23
N LEU A 62 -6.99 5.53 8.29
CA LEU A 62 -7.45 6.42 7.23
C LEU A 62 -8.22 7.63 7.80
N ALA A 63 -9.11 7.42 8.76
CA ALA A 63 -9.84 8.49 9.43
C ALA A 63 -8.87 9.41 10.20
N LEU A 64 -7.89 8.85 10.91
CA LEU A 64 -6.88 9.62 11.63
C LEU A 64 -6.08 10.54 10.68
N ILE A 65 -5.64 10.02 9.54
CA ILE A 65 -4.92 10.83 8.53
C ILE A 65 -5.82 11.95 7.99
N GLN A 66 -7.10 11.65 7.72
CA GLN A 66 -8.07 12.65 7.24
C GLN A 66 -8.24 13.79 8.23
N GLU A 67 -8.42 13.47 9.51
CA GLU A 67 -8.65 14.45 10.56
C GLU A 67 -7.41 15.30 10.84
N GLU A 68 -6.24 14.68 10.98
CA GLU A 68 -5.00 15.37 11.35
C GLU A 68 -4.48 16.29 10.22
N PHE A 69 -4.65 15.89 8.96
CA PHE A 69 -4.11 16.60 7.80
C PHE A 69 -5.19 17.24 6.90
N VAL A 70 -6.45 17.23 7.33
CA VAL A 70 -7.59 17.84 6.63
C VAL A 70 -7.72 17.34 5.19
N LEU A 71 -7.66 16.01 5.01
CA LEU A 71 -7.77 15.37 3.70
C LEU A 71 -9.20 14.93 3.39
N GLY A 72 -9.56 14.95 2.10
CA GLY A 72 -10.77 14.28 1.62
C GLY A 72 -10.63 12.75 1.64
N PRO A 73 -11.71 11.98 1.44
CA PRO A 73 -11.67 10.53 1.40
C PRO A 73 -10.68 9.97 0.37
N ILE A 74 -9.92 8.93 0.74
CA ILE A 74 -8.95 8.30 -0.16
C ILE A 74 -9.64 7.74 -1.42
N ARG A 75 -9.02 7.95 -2.58
CA ARG A 75 -9.51 7.43 -3.87
C ARG A 75 -8.37 6.80 -4.64
N LYS A 76 -8.70 5.88 -5.55
CA LYS A 76 -7.73 5.15 -6.39
C LYS A 76 -6.76 6.04 -7.18
N ASN A 77 -7.15 7.28 -7.49
CA ASN A 77 -6.34 8.26 -8.24
C ASN A 77 -6.02 9.52 -7.42
N ASP A 78 -6.35 9.53 -6.13
CA ASP A 78 -6.13 10.66 -5.22
C ASP A 78 -5.82 10.12 -3.82
N TYR A 79 -4.55 9.72 -3.67
CA TYR A 79 -4.02 9.07 -2.46
C TYR A 79 -2.65 9.62 -2.02
N ALA A 80 -2.08 10.59 -2.75
CA ALA A 80 -0.73 11.10 -2.50
C ALA A 80 -0.57 11.66 -1.08
N GLY A 81 -1.58 12.38 -0.57
CA GLY A 81 -1.58 12.86 0.81
C GLY A 81 -1.49 11.73 1.84
N TYR A 82 -2.23 10.63 1.64
CA TYR A 82 -2.19 9.48 2.54
C TYR A 82 -0.84 8.78 2.55
N LYS A 83 -0.17 8.71 1.39
CA LYS A 83 1.17 8.17 1.26
C LYS A 83 2.18 9.00 2.07
N ILE A 84 2.13 10.32 1.92
CA ILE A 84 3.06 11.27 2.55
C ILE A 84 2.82 11.37 4.07
N TYR A 85 1.56 11.46 4.49
CA TYR A 85 1.22 11.80 5.87
C TYR A 85 0.97 10.58 6.76
N GLY A 86 0.70 9.40 6.20
CA GLY A 86 0.41 8.20 6.99
C GLY A 86 1.53 7.82 7.98
N TRP A 87 2.79 8.06 7.64
CA TRP A 87 3.91 7.84 8.57
C TRP A 87 4.14 8.98 9.58
N GLN A 88 3.52 10.15 9.34
CA GLN A 88 3.72 11.39 10.09
C GLN A 88 2.67 11.63 11.18
N VAL A 89 1.62 10.82 11.27
CA VAL A 89 0.56 10.99 12.28
C VAL A 89 1.12 11.04 13.70
N THR A 90 0.70 12.05 14.44
CA THR A 90 1.11 12.28 15.83
C THR A 90 -0.02 12.06 16.82
N ALA A 91 -1.27 12.20 16.37
CA ALA A 91 -2.47 11.99 17.16
C ALA A 91 -2.91 10.51 17.16
N GLY A 92 -3.88 10.17 18.01
CA GLY A 92 -4.47 8.84 18.07
C GLY A 92 -3.70 7.80 18.90
N SER A 93 -4.32 6.64 19.03
CA SER A 93 -3.82 5.44 19.69
C SER A 93 -2.66 4.79 18.92
N GLN A 94 -1.99 3.83 19.56
CA GLN A 94 -0.91 3.07 18.90
C GLN A 94 -1.42 2.26 17.70
N GLU A 95 -2.64 1.73 17.77
CA GLU A 95 -3.26 0.95 16.72
C GLU A 95 -3.61 1.82 15.50
N GLU A 96 -4.23 2.98 15.71
CA GLU A 96 -4.54 3.93 14.64
C GLU A 96 -3.27 4.41 13.93
N LYS A 97 -2.21 4.70 14.70
CA LYS A 97 -0.89 5.05 14.16
C LYS A 97 -0.27 3.90 13.37
N ALA A 98 -0.44 2.66 13.80
CA ALA A 98 0.04 1.49 13.08
C ALA A 98 -0.71 1.32 11.75
N GLN A 99 -2.04 1.47 11.75
CA GLN A 99 -2.84 1.47 10.52
C GLN A 99 -2.44 2.61 9.58
N ALA A 100 -2.25 3.83 10.08
CA ALA A 100 -1.83 4.97 9.26
C ALA A 100 -0.45 4.78 8.61
N ARG A 101 0.52 4.24 9.36
CA ARG A 101 1.83 3.87 8.82
C ARG A 101 1.71 2.77 7.76
N PHE A 102 0.86 1.78 8.00
CA PHE A 102 0.59 0.73 7.02
C PHE A 102 -0.01 1.30 5.74
N VAL A 103 -0.94 2.25 5.81
CA VAL A 103 -1.49 2.96 4.64
C VAL A 103 -0.37 3.58 3.81
N SER A 104 0.58 4.27 4.43
CA SER A 104 1.72 4.86 3.72
C SER A 104 2.55 3.80 2.99
N SER A 105 2.95 2.73 3.68
CA SER A 105 3.72 1.62 3.07
C SER A 105 2.95 0.86 1.98
N PHE A 106 1.63 0.70 2.15
CA PHE A 106 0.78 0.09 1.15
C PHE A 106 0.80 0.90 -0.15
N LEU A 107 0.73 2.24 -0.05
CA LEU A 107 0.66 3.12 -1.21
C LEU A 107 1.97 3.16 -2.01
N ASP A 108 3.13 2.95 -1.38
CA ASP A 108 4.42 2.77 -2.06
C ASP A 108 4.42 1.55 -3.00
N ILE A 109 3.63 0.51 -2.70
CA ILE A 109 3.50 -0.69 -3.54
C ILE A 109 2.35 -0.53 -4.53
N TYR A 110 1.24 0.06 -4.10
CA TYR A 110 0.06 0.25 -4.93
C TYR A 110 0.35 1.12 -6.16
N GLU A 111 1.11 2.21 -5.99
CA GLU A 111 1.45 3.13 -7.07
C GLU A 111 2.26 2.48 -8.20
N ASN A 112 3.07 1.47 -7.87
CA ASN A 112 3.88 0.73 -8.84
C ASN A 112 3.03 0.11 -9.96
N SER A 113 1.74 -0.14 -9.71
CA SER A 113 0.82 -0.70 -10.71
C SER A 113 0.30 0.34 -11.72
N PHE A 114 0.48 1.63 -11.47
CA PHE A 114 -0.18 2.73 -12.19
C PHE A 114 0.76 3.86 -12.63
N GLU A 115 1.86 4.11 -11.92
CA GLU A 115 2.80 5.15 -12.30
C GLU A 115 3.48 4.82 -13.63
N SER A 116 3.61 5.82 -14.50
CA SER A 116 4.45 5.72 -15.69
C SER A 116 5.88 6.03 -15.28
N ARG A 117 6.80 5.11 -15.57
CA ARG A 117 8.22 5.19 -15.19
C ARG A 117 9.14 5.54 -16.34
#